data_AF-A0A924JDM6-F1
#
_entry.id   AF-A0A924JDM6-F1
#
_cell.length_a   1.000
_cell.length_b   1.000
_cell.length_c   1.000
_cell.angle_alpha   90.00
_cell.angle_beta   90.00
_cell.angle_gamma   90.00
#
_symmetry.space_group_name_H-M   'P 1'
#
loop_
_entity.id
_entity.type
_entity.pdbx_description
1 polymer ?
#
loop_
_entity_poly.entity_id
_entity_poly.type
_entity_poly.pdbx_seq_one_letter_code
_entity_poly.pdbx_strand_id
1 'polypeptide(L)'
;AYKLSTSTGTKLIDEILFYRRIELWGEGHRFLDLKRLNLPLNRNGANHNPAAAVLFDVPAGDKQWEFLIPRREMNANKAIVQNPL
;
A
#
# COMPACT_ATOMS: atom_id res chain seq x y z
N ALA A 1 20.85 1.07 -24.79
CA ALA A 1 21.78 0.74 -23.69
C ALA A 1 21.24 1.29 -22.38
N TYR A 2 21.52 0.64 -21.25
CA TYR A 2 21.18 1.14 -19.92
C TYR A 2 21.86 2.50 -19.68
N LYS A 3 21.10 3.48 -19.17
CA LYS A 3 21.63 4.77 -18.73
C LYS A 3 21.50 4.84 -17.21
N LEU A 4 22.63 4.90 -16.52
CA LEU A 4 22.67 5.05 -15.08
C LEU A 4 22.06 6.40 -14.67
N SER A 5 21.19 6.40 -13.66
CA SER A 5 20.66 7.63 -13.08
C SER A 5 21.76 8.38 -12.32
N THR A 6 21.77 9.71 -12.45
CA THR A 6 22.61 10.61 -11.65
C THR A 6 21.87 11.23 -10.48
N SER A 7 20.61 10.84 -10.26
CA SER A 7 19.80 11.30 -9.13
C SER A 7 20.45 10.89 -7.80
N THR A 8 20.33 11.75 -6.79
CA THR A 8 20.79 11.46 -5.42
C THR A 8 19.75 11.92 -4.40
N GLY A 9 19.90 11.50 -3.15
CA GLY A 9 19.00 11.87 -2.06
C GLY A 9 17.54 11.49 -2.34
N THR A 10 16.61 12.37 -1.98
CA THR A 10 15.16 12.16 -2.17
C THR A 10 14.78 11.89 -3.62
N LYS A 11 15.41 12.57 -4.58
CA LYS A 11 15.11 12.37 -6.01
C LYS A 11 15.41 10.93 -6.45
N LEU A 12 16.49 10.35 -5.95
CA LEU A 12 16.82 8.95 -6.25
C LEU A 12 15.81 7.99 -5.59
N ILE A 13 15.39 8.28 -4.37
CA ILE A 13 14.38 7.46 -3.66
C ILE A 13 13.05 7.48 -4.43
N ASP A 14 12.60 8.65 -4.88
CA ASP A 14 11.36 8.80 -5.65
C ASP A 14 11.43 8.03 -6.97
N GLU A 15 12.57 8.13 -7.67
CA GLU A 15 12.83 7.37 -8.90
C GLU A 15 12.82 5.85 -8.65
N ILE A 16 13.48 5.37 -7.59
CA ILE A 16 13.47 3.96 -7.20
C ILE A 16 12.05 3.49 -6.93
N LEU A 17 11.25 4.25 -6.16
CA LEU A 17 9.87 3.90 -5.82
C LEU A 17 8.94 3.92 -7.05
N PHE A 18 9.19 4.83 -7.99
CA PHE A 18 8.49 4.88 -9.27
C PHE A 18 8.74 3.60 -10.07
N TYR A 19 10.00 3.23 -10.29
CA TYR A 19 10.34 2.01 -11.03
C TYR A 19 9.96 0.73 -10.29
N ARG A 20 10.04 0.68 -8.95
CA ARG A 20 9.52 -0.44 -8.15
C ARG A 20 8.03 -0.70 -8.40
N ARG A 21 7.22 0.37 -8.51
CA ARG A 21 5.78 0.25 -8.77
C ARG A 21 5.49 -0.30 -10.17
N ILE A 22 6.33 0.03 -11.14
CA ILE A 22 6.22 -0.44 -12.52
C ILE A 22 6.64 -1.91 -12.61
N GLU A 23 7.84 -2.22 -12.12
CA GLU A 23 8.44 -3.56 -12.23
C GLU A 23 7.63 -4.60 -11.45
N LEU A 24 7.27 -4.29 -10.20
CA LEU A 24 6.62 -5.24 -9.29
C LEU A 24 5.09 -5.15 -9.36
N TRP A 25 4.55 -4.80 -10.54
CA TRP A 25 3.12 -4.64 -10.72
C TRP A 25 2.40 -5.99 -10.64
N GLY A 26 1.38 -6.07 -9.79
CA GLY A 26 0.63 -7.31 -9.55
C GLY A 26 1.28 -8.28 -8.56
N GLU A 27 2.51 -8.00 -8.10
CA GLU A 27 3.28 -8.91 -7.25
C GLU A 27 3.12 -8.64 -5.73
N GLY A 28 2.12 -7.84 -5.34
CA GLY A 28 1.79 -7.61 -3.92
C GLY A 28 2.64 -6.56 -3.18
N HIS A 29 3.57 -5.89 -3.86
CA HIS A 29 4.47 -4.92 -3.20
C HIS A 29 3.84 -3.56 -2.89
N ARG A 30 2.94 -3.07 -3.76
CA ARG A 30 2.48 -1.68 -3.67
C ARG A 30 1.75 -1.35 -2.36
N PHE A 31 1.00 -2.30 -1.80
CA PHE A 31 0.34 -2.14 -0.50
C PHE A 31 1.37 -1.90 0.62
N LEU A 32 2.43 -2.72 0.66
CA LEU A 32 3.48 -2.63 1.68
C LEU A 32 4.31 -1.37 1.51
N ASP A 33 4.59 -0.93 0.28
CA ASP A 33 5.29 0.33 0.03
C ASP A 33 4.50 1.54 0.55
N LEU A 34 3.20 1.60 0.28
CA LEU A 34 2.35 2.69 0.79
C LEU A 34 2.31 2.70 2.32
N LYS A 35 2.12 1.52 2.93
CA LYS A 35 2.05 1.38 4.40
C LYS A 35 3.36 1.75 5.09
N ARG A 36 4.49 1.19 4.65
CA ARG A 36 5.80 1.40 5.32
C ARG A 36 6.35 2.81 5.15
N LEU A 37 5.94 3.52 4.09
CA LEU A 37 6.34 4.90 3.81
C LEU A 37 5.32 5.92 4.33
N ASN A 38 4.24 5.46 4.98
CA ASN A 38 3.13 6.30 5.43
C ASN A 38 2.60 7.21 4.30
N LEU A 39 2.31 6.62 3.15
CA LEU A 39 1.77 7.30 1.97
C LEU A 39 0.29 6.97 1.75
N PRO A 40 -0.51 7.91 1.24
CA PRO A 40 -1.92 7.66 0.95
C PRO A 40 -2.10 6.79 -0.31
N LEU A 41 -3.23 6.08 -0.36
CA LEU A 41 -3.75 5.51 -1.59
C LEU A 41 -4.55 6.59 -2.33
N ASN A 42 -4.33 6.72 -3.63
CA ASN A 42 -5.18 7.50 -4.54
C ASN A 42 -5.26 6.77 -5.89
N ARG A 43 -6.47 6.42 -6.30
CA ARG A 43 -6.80 5.75 -7.57
C ARG A 43 -7.54 6.65 -8.57
N ASN A 44 -7.77 7.92 -8.22
CA ASN A 44 -8.49 8.86 -9.07
C ASN A 44 -7.69 9.21 -10.34
N GLY A 45 -8.41 9.46 -11.44
CA GLY A 45 -7.80 9.81 -12.73
C GLY A 45 -7.03 8.67 -13.41
N ALA A 46 -7.15 7.44 -12.92
CA ALA A 46 -6.52 6.25 -13.49
C ALA A 46 -7.57 5.29 -14.10
N ASN A 47 -7.10 4.24 -14.79
CA ASN A 47 -7.94 3.26 -15.48
C ASN A 47 -8.49 2.16 -14.54
N HIS A 48 -9.14 2.56 -13.44
CA HIS A 48 -9.76 1.62 -12.50
C HIS A 48 -11.25 1.45 -12.78
N ASN A 49 -11.72 0.20 -12.84
CA ASN A 49 -13.15 -0.08 -12.91
C ASN A 49 -13.76 0.07 -11.49
N PRO A 50 -14.69 1.02 -11.27
CA PRO A 50 -15.28 1.25 -9.95
C PRO A 50 -16.12 0.07 -9.44
N ALA A 51 -16.58 -0.84 -10.32
CA ALA A 51 -17.24 -2.07 -9.91
C ALA A 51 -16.27 -3.10 -9.30
N ALA A 52 -14.98 -3.00 -9.60
CA ALA A 52 -13.94 -3.90 -9.06
C ALA A 52 -13.13 -3.25 -7.93
N ALA A 53 -12.87 -1.94 -8.02
CA ALA A 53 -12.12 -1.18 -7.02
C ALA A 53 -13.06 -0.21 -6.29
N VAL A 54 -13.72 -0.67 -5.22
CA VAL A 54 -14.71 0.14 -4.48
C VAL A 54 -14.09 1.18 -3.52
N LEU A 55 -12.77 1.20 -3.39
CA LEU A 55 -12.02 2.11 -2.51
C LEU A 55 -11.04 2.90 -3.36
N PHE A 56 -11.21 4.22 -3.46
CA PHE A 56 -10.36 5.06 -4.31
C PHE A 56 -9.27 5.80 -3.53
N ASP A 57 -9.61 6.26 -2.34
CA ASP A 57 -8.73 7.02 -1.48
C ASP A 57 -8.66 6.38 -0.09
N VAL A 58 -7.45 6.31 0.47
CA VAL A 58 -7.20 5.93 1.86
C VAL A 58 -6.10 6.84 2.39
N PRO A 59 -6.35 7.66 3.42
CA PRO A 59 -5.32 8.50 4.03
C PRO A 59 -4.14 7.67 4.54
N ALA A 60 -2.95 8.27 4.56
CA ALA A 60 -1.80 7.67 5.22
C ALA A 60 -2.10 7.43 6.71
N GLY A 61 -1.75 6.26 7.23
CA GLY A 61 -1.95 5.91 8.64
C GLY A 61 -3.39 5.60 9.05
N ASP A 62 -4.35 5.60 8.11
CA ASP A 62 -5.73 5.17 8.39
C ASP A 62 -5.78 3.71 8.88
N LYS A 63 -6.73 3.39 9.77
CA LYS A 63 -6.95 2.03 10.30
C LYS A 63 -7.18 0.99 9.19
N GLN A 64 -7.67 1.40 8.02
CA GLN A 64 -7.88 0.51 6.87
C GLN A 64 -6.58 -0.08 6.29
N TRP A 65 -5.40 0.41 6.69
CA TRP A 65 -4.10 -0.21 6.37
C TRP A 65 -3.79 -1.45 7.24
N GLU A 66 -4.60 -1.71 8.26
CA GLU A 66 -4.44 -2.84 9.16
C GLU A 66 -5.54 -3.87 8.93
N PHE A 67 -5.15 -5.11 8.65
CA PHE A 67 -6.11 -6.19 8.51
C PHE A 67 -6.69 -6.56 9.87
N LEU A 68 -7.98 -6.89 9.89
CA LEU A 68 -8.63 -7.37 11.09
C LEU A 68 -8.12 -8.76 11.47
N ILE A 69 -8.02 -8.98 12.77
CA ILE A 69 -7.75 -10.30 13.32
C ILE A 69 -8.96 -11.20 13.02
N PRO A 70 -8.77 -12.43 12.50
CA PRO A 70 -9.88 -13.30 12.16
C PRO A 70 -10.77 -13.61 13.37
N ARG A 71 -12.09 -13.61 13.15
CA ARG A 71 -13.09 -13.88 14.20
C ARG A 71 -12.88 -15.21 14.89
N ARG A 72 -12.40 -16.23 14.17
CA ARG A 72 -12.09 -17.55 14.76
C ARG A 72 -11.02 -17.46 15.84
N GLU A 73 -10.00 -16.62 15.64
CA GLU A 73 -8.89 -16.45 16.58
C GLU A 73 -9.37 -15.73 17.85
N MET A 74 -10.17 -14.67 17.69
CA MET A 74 -10.80 -13.97 18.81
C MET A 74 -11.77 -14.87 19.60
N ASN A 75 -12.47 -15.79 18.92
CA ASN A 75 -13.35 -16.74 19.59
C ASN A 75 -12.56 -17.75 20.42
N ALA A 76 -11.44 -18.25 19.88
CA ALA A 76 -10.57 -19.25 20.50
C ALA A 76 -9.73 -18.69 21.66
N ASN A 77 -9.27 -17.45 21.56
CA ASN A 77 -8.44 -16.80 22.58
C ASN A 77 -9.04 -15.45 23.00
N LYS A 78 -9.60 -15.40 24.21
CA LYS A 78 -10.24 -14.19 24.78
C LYS A 78 -9.26 -13.08 25.17
N ALA A 79 -7.95 -13.36 25.20
CA ALA A 79 -6.93 -12.33 25.41
C ALA A 79 -6.63 -11.52 24.14
N ILE A 80 -7.08 -11.97 22.96
CA ILE A 80 -6.89 -11.24 21.71
C ILE A 80 -7.84 -10.03 21.68
N VAL A 81 -7.26 -8.85 21.49
CA VAL A 81 -7.98 -7.59 21.26
C VAL A 81 -7.95 -7.29 19.76
N GLN A 82 -9.08 -6.89 19.19
CA GLN A 82 -9.19 -6.54 17.77
C GLN A 82 -8.41 -5.24 17.46
N ASN A 83 -7.92 -5.15 16.22
CA ASN A 83 -7.37 -3.92 15.66
C ASN A 83 -8.46 -2.82 15.58
N PRO A 84 -8.09 -1.52 15.50
CA PRO A 84 -9.07 -0.43 15.43
C PRO A 84 -10.10 -0.62 14.31
N LEU A 85 -11.39 -0.52 14.64
CA LEU A 85 -12.52 -0.65 13.71
C LEU A 85 -12.91 0.68 13.10
#